data_AF-A0A959NC64-F1
#
_entry.id   AF-A0A959NC64-F1
#
_cell.length_a   1.000
_cell.length_b   1.000
_cell.length_c   1.000
_cell.angle_alpha   90.00
_cell.angle_beta   90.00
_cell.angle_gamma   90.00
#
_symmetry.space_group_name_H-M   'P 1'
#
loop_
_entity.id
_entity.type
_entity.pdbx_description
1 polymer ?
#
loop_
_entity_poly.entity_id
_entity_poly.type
_entity_poly.pdbx_seq_one_letter_code
_entity_poly.pdbx_strand_id
1 'polypeptide(L)'
;MVDYSAINIEKLIIHKVGNKHKKIENQISNELSIINDELATNLINYFFTPFSKQIEVYKLYHHSDLKLNDLYNYSEKLFKNPSEFVTISQNILEHLFEQSEHPHIKIGEVLITFFNDIIFDDVLTQAIGIFKIERRQSYFNFKQKNSSLGISISEGASSKKIDKGCLIINLEGKDGYRVLSVDNNNYDTEYWKNKFLKVQYVKDYYYHTSNYVDFVKSFSENVLEEAKGKDEQIVFLNKSINYLTDKEELDINEFANDIINEPELRKEFFDYKRKYEEEKETEVQDSFPISKNSVKSKKRAIKNLIRLDTNIQIKLDSVDPEYNQQFIEKGYDRERGMKYYKVYYYSEAE
;
A
#
# COMPACT_ATOMS: atom_id res chain seq x y z
N MET A 1 -4.23 4.80 -3.86
CA MET A 1 -3.20 3.99 -4.58
C MET A 1 -2.48 4.91 -5.53
N VAL A 2 -1.15 4.86 -5.58
CA VAL A 2 -0.37 5.87 -6.32
C VAL A 2 -0.35 5.55 -7.82
N ASP A 3 -0.66 6.52 -8.66
CA ASP A 3 -0.51 6.44 -10.12
C ASP A 3 0.83 7.06 -10.53
N TYR A 4 1.61 6.29 -11.30
CA TYR A 4 3.00 6.61 -11.67
C TYR A 4 3.14 7.07 -13.12
N SER A 5 2.05 7.13 -13.88
CA SER A 5 2.08 7.37 -15.32
C SER A 5 2.53 8.79 -15.71
N ALA A 6 2.31 9.78 -14.85
CA ALA A 6 2.63 11.18 -15.08
C ALA A 6 3.88 11.68 -14.33
N ILE A 7 4.58 10.81 -13.58
CA ILE A 7 5.65 11.22 -12.68
C ILE A 7 6.83 11.78 -13.45
N ASN A 8 7.38 12.88 -12.92
CA ASN A 8 8.62 13.46 -13.39
C ASN A 8 9.67 13.51 -12.27
N ILE A 9 10.92 13.14 -12.58
CA ILE A 9 12.06 13.33 -11.68
C ILE A 9 12.61 14.74 -11.91
N GLU A 10 12.27 15.69 -11.03
CA GLU A 10 12.77 17.06 -11.14
C GLU A 10 14.26 17.14 -10.75
N LYS A 11 14.62 16.49 -9.64
CA LYS A 11 15.98 16.50 -9.11
C LYS A 11 16.35 15.11 -8.60
N LEU A 12 17.58 14.68 -8.89
CA LEU A 12 18.17 13.46 -8.37
C LEU A 12 19.60 13.74 -7.91
N ILE A 13 19.96 13.25 -6.74
CA ILE A 13 21.35 13.25 -6.26
C ILE A 13 21.67 11.92 -5.61
N ILE A 14 22.91 11.46 -5.82
CA ILE A 14 23.39 10.18 -5.31
C ILE A 14 24.54 10.45 -4.36
N HIS A 15 24.38 10.02 -3.12
CA HIS A 15 25.42 10.03 -2.10
C HIS A 15 25.86 8.59 -1.78
N LYS A 16 26.87 8.45 -0.93
CA LYS A 16 27.18 7.17 -0.27
C LYS A 16 27.17 7.36 1.24
N VAL A 17 26.31 6.63 1.93
CA VAL A 17 26.28 6.68 3.40
C VAL A 17 27.33 5.73 3.98
N GLY A 18 28.05 6.26 4.96
CA GLY A 18 29.02 5.53 5.76
C GLY A 18 28.38 4.67 6.85
N ASN A 19 29.18 4.32 7.85
CA ASN A 19 28.70 3.68 9.08
C ASN A 19 29.46 4.27 10.27
N LYS A 20 28.72 4.94 11.17
CA LYS A 20 29.27 5.68 12.31
C LYS A 20 30.00 4.76 13.29
N HIS A 21 29.42 3.61 13.61
CA HIS A 21 30.06 2.61 14.49
C HIS A 21 31.39 2.10 13.92
N LYS A 22 31.47 1.88 12.60
CA LYS A 22 32.68 1.41 11.92
C LYS A 22 33.65 2.54 11.55
N LYS A 23 33.32 3.80 11.89
CA LYS A 23 34.10 5.00 11.52
C LYS A 23 34.36 5.10 10.02
N ILE A 24 33.38 4.69 9.21
CA ILE A 24 33.42 4.85 7.76
C ILE A 24 32.62 6.11 7.46
N GLU A 25 33.26 7.16 6.93
CA GLU A 25 32.62 8.45 6.65
C GLU A 25 31.69 8.41 5.43
N ASN A 26 30.85 9.44 5.31
CA ASN A 26 29.99 9.68 4.16
C ASN A 26 30.80 10.09 2.92
N GLN A 27 30.34 9.69 1.73
CA GLN A 27 30.75 10.31 0.47
C GLN A 27 29.64 11.24 -0.01
N ILE A 28 29.92 12.54 0.02
CA ILE A 28 28.95 13.59 -0.23
C ILE A 28 29.11 14.12 -1.66
N SER A 29 28.05 14.04 -2.46
CA SER A 29 27.96 14.70 -3.76
C SER A 29 27.50 16.15 -3.61
N ASN A 30 28.00 17.02 -4.49
CA ASN A 30 27.67 18.45 -4.53
C ASN A 30 26.88 18.86 -5.79
N GLU A 31 26.66 17.92 -6.72
CA GLU A 31 26.02 18.17 -8.00
C GLU A 31 24.88 17.17 -8.23
N LEU A 32 23.85 17.62 -8.96
CA LEU A 32 22.74 16.77 -9.37
C LEU A 32 23.18 15.74 -10.41
N SER A 33 22.54 14.58 -10.38
CA SER A 33 22.73 13.55 -11.40
C SER A 33 22.07 13.97 -12.71
N ILE A 34 22.82 13.89 -13.80
CA ILE A 34 22.27 14.10 -15.15
C ILE A 34 21.53 12.83 -15.55
N ILE A 35 20.24 12.95 -15.80
CA ILE A 35 19.36 11.86 -16.23
C ILE A 35 18.79 12.19 -17.60
N ASN A 36 18.80 11.22 -18.51
CA ASN A 36 18.06 11.29 -19.77
C ASN A 36 16.69 10.62 -19.60
N ASP A 37 15.80 10.78 -20.58
CA ASP A 37 14.42 10.28 -20.52
C ASP A 37 14.34 8.76 -20.31
N GLU A 38 15.26 8.01 -20.93
CA GLU A 38 15.32 6.55 -20.78
C GLU A 38 15.69 6.16 -19.34
N LEU A 39 16.71 6.79 -18.76
CA LEU A 39 17.12 6.55 -17.38
C LEU A 39 16.05 7.01 -16.40
N ALA A 40 15.40 8.15 -16.64
CA ALA A 40 14.30 8.64 -15.82
C ALA A 40 13.15 7.63 -15.77
N THR A 41 12.74 7.08 -16.92
CA THR A 41 11.69 6.05 -17.01
C THR A 41 12.06 4.79 -16.22
N ASN A 42 13.31 4.32 -16.37
CA ASN A 42 13.79 3.15 -15.64
C ASN A 42 13.87 3.39 -14.14
N LEU A 43 14.29 4.58 -13.71
CA LEU A 43 14.35 4.96 -12.30
C LEU A 43 12.96 5.10 -11.68
N ILE A 44 12.00 5.70 -12.37
CA ILE A 44 10.60 5.76 -11.89
C ILE A 44 10.07 4.35 -11.68
N ASN A 45 10.22 3.47 -12.66
CA ASN A 45 9.80 2.07 -12.51
C ASN A 45 10.49 1.39 -11.32
N TYR A 46 11.80 1.57 -11.19
CA TYR A 46 12.58 1.01 -10.09
C TYR A 46 12.12 1.52 -8.72
N PHE A 47 11.91 2.84 -8.60
CA PHE A 47 11.53 3.51 -7.35
C PHE A 47 10.11 3.17 -6.92
N PHE A 48 9.15 3.15 -7.84
CA PHE A 48 7.72 3.08 -7.49
C PHE A 48 7.13 1.67 -7.50
N THR A 49 7.74 0.71 -8.23
CA THR A 49 7.28 -0.69 -8.24
C THR A 49 7.14 -1.29 -6.83
N PRO A 50 8.11 -1.09 -5.90
CA PRO A 50 7.97 -1.62 -4.53
C PRO A 50 6.76 -1.12 -3.75
N PHE A 51 6.27 0.09 -4.06
CA PHE A 51 5.14 0.72 -3.37
C PHE A 51 3.79 0.40 -4.00
N SER A 52 3.75 -0.16 -5.22
CA SER A 52 2.51 -0.49 -5.95
C SER A 52 1.55 -1.42 -5.19
N LYS A 53 2.08 -2.25 -4.27
CA LYS A 53 1.31 -3.19 -3.44
C LYS A 53 1.21 -2.77 -1.98
N GLN A 54 1.78 -1.62 -1.61
CA GLN A 54 1.83 -1.19 -0.22
C GLN A 54 0.50 -0.55 0.17
N ILE A 55 -0.15 -1.12 1.20
CA ILE A 55 -1.42 -0.63 1.75
C ILE A 55 -1.17 0.28 2.96
N GLU A 56 -0.03 0.08 3.64
CA GLU A 56 0.31 0.82 4.84
C GLU A 56 0.85 2.22 4.53
N VAL A 57 0.10 3.21 4.98
CA VAL A 57 0.48 4.62 4.93
C VAL A 57 0.91 5.07 6.32
N TYR A 58 2.03 5.78 6.38
CA TYR A 58 2.59 6.32 7.60
C TYR A 58 2.61 7.85 7.56
N LYS A 59 2.93 8.47 8.68
CA LYS A 59 3.23 9.90 8.78
C LYS A 59 4.51 10.11 9.55
N LEU A 60 5.25 11.17 9.23
CA LEU A 60 6.38 11.58 10.06
C LEU A 60 5.86 11.97 11.43
N TYR A 61 6.56 11.52 12.45
CA TYR A 61 6.10 11.63 13.82
C TYR A 61 7.27 11.91 14.76
N HIS A 62 6.96 12.54 15.88
CA HIS A 62 7.83 12.60 17.03
C HIS A 62 6.96 12.72 18.27
N HIS A 63 7.30 11.99 19.33
CA HIS A 63 6.42 11.88 20.51
C HIS A 63 6.16 13.21 21.25
N SER A 64 7.12 14.13 21.22
CA SER A 64 6.99 15.45 21.85
C SER A 64 6.38 16.52 20.94
N ASP A 65 6.97 16.72 19.75
CA ASP A 65 6.56 17.75 18.79
C ASP A 65 7.07 17.32 17.41
N LEU A 66 6.19 17.36 16.40
CA LEU A 66 6.51 17.05 15.00
C LEU A 66 7.74 17.83 14.48
N LYS A 67 7.96 19.06 14.96
CA LYS A 67 9.14 19.87 14.62
C LYS A 67 10.48 19.27 15.08
N LEU A 68 10.46 18.26 15.95
CA LEU A 68 11.65 17.52 16.38
C LEU A 68 11.94 16.30 15.47
N ASN A 69 11.13 16.06 14.44
CA ASN A 69 11.47 15.13 13.38
C ASN A 69 12.32 15.84 12.31
N ASP A 70 13.58 15.43 12.16
CA ASP A 70 14.52 16.06 11.22
C ASP A 70 14.02 15.97 9.77
N LEU A 71 13.51 14.81 9.35
CA LEU A 71 12.95 14.63 8.00
C LEU A 71 11.70 15.46 7.78
N TYR A 72 10.91 15.74 8.82
CA TYR A 72 9.77 16.65 8.71
C TYR A 72 10.22 18.06 8.32
N ASN A 73 11.22 18.59 9.03
CA ASN A 73 11.78 19.91 8.75
C ASN A 73 12.43 19.98 7.36
N TYR A 74 13.19 18.95 6.99
CA TYR A 74 13.82 18.85 5.66
C TYR A 74 12.77 18.80 4.55
N SER A 75 11.71 18.00 4.73
CA SER A 75 10.64 17.87 3.76
C SER A 75 9.84 19.16 3.62
N GLU A 76 9.49 19.81 4.74
CA GLU A 76 8.78 21.10 4.71
C GLU A 76 9.58 22.18 3.98
N LYS A 77 10.89 22.26 4.22
CA LYS A 77 11.76 23.20 3.51
C LYS A 77 11.84 22.89 2.02
N LEU A 78 11.99 21.62 1.64
CA LEU A 78 12.05 21.22 0.23
C LEU A 78 10.75 21.50 -0.52
N PHE A 79 9.60 21.20 0.07
CA PHE A 79 8.31 21.48 -0.57
C PHE A 79 8.04 22.97 -0.75
N LYS A 80 8.54 23.82 0.17
CA LYS A 80 8.42 25.28 0.05
C LYS A 80 9.47 25.90 -0.87
N ASN A 81 10.70 25.39 -0.84
CA ASN A 81 11.83 25.92 -1.59
C ASN A 81 12.70 24.79 -2.19
N PRO A 82 12.32 24.25 -3.36
CA PRO A 82 13.10 23.21 -4.03
C PRO A 82 14.52 23.62 -4.44
N SER A 83 14.88 24.92 -4.39
CA SER A 83 16.23 25.38 -4.72
C SER A 83 17.29 24.95 -3.69
N GLU A 84 16.88 24.67 -2.45
CA GLU A 84 17.77 24.19 -1.37
C GLU A 84 18.05 22.68 -1.46
N PHE A 85 17.68 22.03 -2.56
CA PHE A 85 17.71 20.57 -2.71
C PHE A 85 19.05 19.94 -2.35
N VAL A 86 20.16 20.47 -2.88
CA VAL A 86 21.50 19.92 -2.63
C VAL A 86 21.87 20.02 -1.15
N THR A 87 21.63 21.16 -0.52
CA THR A 87 21.94 21.35 0.91
C THR A 87 21.09 20.43 1.79
N ILE A 88 19.79 20.29 1.47
CA ILE A 88 18.91 19.44 2.26
C ILE A 88 19.20 17.95 2.04
N SER A 89 19.59 17.54 0.82
CA SER A 89 19.97 16.15 0.57
C SER A 89 21.22 15.74 1.38
N GLN A 90 22.16 16.66 1.56
CA GLN A 90 23.32 16.48 2.43
C GLN A 90 22.92 16.33 3.90
N ASN A 91 21.98 17.15 4.38
CA ASN A 91 21.45 17.03 5.74
C ASN A 91 20.69 15.71 5.98
N ILE A 92 19.94 15.22 4.98
CA ILE A 92 19.28 13.92 5.02
C ILE A 92 20.31 12.79 5.11
N LEU A 93 21.39 12.86 4.32
CA LEU A 93 22.49 11.90 4.38
C LEU A 93 23.18 11.89 5.74
N GLU A 94 23.44 13.07 6.30
CA GLU A 94 24.08 13.21 7.61
C GLU A 94 23.19 12.63 8.72
N HIS A 95 21.89 12.92 8.69
CA HIS A 95 20.93 12.30 9.61
C HIS A 95 20.94 10.77 9.51
N LEU A 96 20.96 10.23 8.29
CA LEU A 96 21.05 8.78 8.06
C LEU A 96 22.34 8.19 8.65
N PHE A 97 23.46 8.89 8.50
CA PHE A 97 24.74 8.49 9.08
C PHE A 97 24.73 8.53 10.62
N GLU A 98 24.14 9.56 11.21
CA GLU A 98 23.99 9.67 12.66
C GLU A 98 23.18 8.53 13.27
N GLN A 99 22.21 7.99 12.53
CA GLN A 99 21.45 6.82 12.98
C GLN A 99 22.21 5.49 12.79
N SER A 100 23.35 5.47 12.07
CA SER A 100 24.08 4.24 11.68
C SER A 100 25.00 3.65 12.77
N GLU A 101 24.50 3.59 14.00
CA GLU A 101 25.28 3.24 15.21
C GLU A 101 25.43 1.73 15.47
N HIS A 102 24.91 0.88 14.59
CA HIS A 102 24.99 -0.57 14.72
C HIS A 102 25.90 -1.20 13.64
N PRO A 103 26.77 -2.17 13.97
CA PRO A 103 27.70 -2.77 13.00
C PRO A 103 27.02 -3.54 11.86
N HIS A 104 25.76 -3.97 12.03
CA HIS A 104 24.98 -4.64 10.98
C HIS A 104 24.35 -3.68 9.97
N ILE A 105 24.31 -2.37 10.25
CA ILE A 105 23.83 -1.39 9.28
C ILE A 105 24.87 -1.28 8.16
N LYS A 106 24.46 -1.62 6.94
CA LYS A 106 25.37 -1.64 5.79
C LYS A 106 25.61 -0.23 5.26
N ILE A 107 26.81 0.01 4.75
CA ILE A 107 27.09 1.16 3.89
C ILE A 107 26.39 0.99 2.54
N GLY A 108 26.25 2.06 1.77
CA GLY A 108 25.60 1.95 0.47
C GLY A 108 25.34 3.26 -0.24
N GLU A 109 24.91 3.18 -1.48
CA GLU A 109 24.44 4.34 -2.24
C GLU A 109 23.09 4.81 -1.72
N VAL A 110 22.92 6.13 -1.61
CA VAL A 110 21.67 6.77 -1.20
C VAL A 110 21.23 7.71 -2.31
N LEU A 111 20.11 7.39 -2.95
CA LEU A 111 19.49 8.18 -3.99
C LEU A 111 18.40 9.03 -3.34
N ILE A 112 18.56 10.34 -3.41
CA ILE A 112 17.57 11.31 -2.94
C ILE A 112 16.99 12.01 -4.17
N THR A 113 15.68 12.07 -4.26
CA THR A 113 14.98 12.56 -5.45
C THR A 113 13.79 13.43 -5.08
N PHE A 114 13.57 14.48 -5.86
CA PHE A 114 12.36 15.30 -5.80
C PHE A 114 11.51 15.01 -7.03
N PHE A 115 10.30 14.55 -6.80
CA PHE A 115 9.35 14.17 -7.84
C PHE A 115 8.23 15.20 -7.93
N ASN A 116 7.84 15.49 -9.16
CA ASN A 116 6.60 16.21 -9.47
C ASN A 116 5.57 15.27 -10.08
N ASP A 117 4.33 15.75 -10.11
CA ASP A 117 3.21 15.13 -10.82
C ASP A 117 2.89 13.71 -10.34
N ILE A 118 3.03 13.48 -9.03
CA ILE A 118 2.58 12.24 -8.37
C ILE A 118 1.10 12.36 -8.07
N ILE A 119 0.33 11.35 -8.44
CA ILE A 119 -1.08 11.25 -8.06
C ILE A 119 -1.19 10.28 -6.89
N PHE A 120 -1.48 10.81 -5.70
CA PHE A 120 -1.75 10.03 -4.50
C PHE A 120 -3.19 10.26 -4.06
N ASP A 121 -3.99 9.18 -4.03
CA ASP A 121 -5.42 9.23 -3.67
C ASP A 121 -6.21 10.29 -4.45
N ASP A 122 -6.01 10.30 -5.77
CA ASP A 122 -6.61 11.22 -6.75
C ASP A 122 -6.17 12.69 -6.60
N VAL A 123 -5.15 12.97 -5.78
CA VAL A 123 -4.56 14.31 -5.62
C VAL A 123 -3.21 14.38 -6.33
N LEU A 124 -3.08 15.29 -7.29
CA LEU A 124 -1.81 15.63 -7.95
C LEU A 124 -0.93 16.46 -7.00
N THR A 125 0.26 15.97 -6.68
CA THR A 125 1.17 16.56 -5.70
C THR A 125 2.63 16.20 -5.99
N GLN A 126 3.53 16.58 -5.08
CA GLN A 126 4.96 16.35 -5.11
C GLN A 126 5.37 15.32 -4.06
N ALA A 127 6.52 14.68 -4.25
CA ALA A 127 7.10 13.83 -3.21
C ALA A 127 8.61 13.86 -3.19
N ILE A 128 9.18 13.51 -2.04
CA ILE A 128 10.61 13.29 -1.85
C ILE A 128 10.82 11.78 -1.73
N GLY A 129 11.68 11.23 -2.58
CA GLY A 129 12.13 9.84 -2.48
C GLY A 129 13.49 9.74 -1.83
N ILE A 130 13.65 8.79 -0.91
CA ILE A 130 14.93 8.44 -0.30
C ILE A 130 15.11 6.93 -0.44
N PHE A 131 16.10 6.51 -1.24
CA PHE A 131 16.35 5.11 -1.55
C PHE A 131 17.77 4.72 -1.20
N LYS A 132 17.94 3.66 -0.44
CA LYS A 132 19.23 3.14 -0.03
C LYS A 132 19.46 1.78 -0.65
N ILE A 133 20.60 1.64 -1.32
CA ILE A 133 21.06 0.40 -1.96
C ILE A 133 22.24 -0.13 -1.14
N GLU A 134 22.08 -1.32 -0.57
CA GLU A 134 23.04 -1.96 0.33
C GLU A 134 23.71 -3.18 -0.30
N ARG A 135 23.14 -3.69 -1.39
CA ARG A 135 23.58 -4.92 -2.06
C ARG A 135 24.01 -4.63 -3.49
N ARG A 136 25.24 -5.03 -3.80
CA ARG A 136 25.75 -5.11 -5.17
C ARG A 136 25.70 -6.56 -5.65
N GLN A 137 25.39 -6.74 -6.92
CA GLN A 137 25.36 -8.04 -7.60
C GLN A 137 26.47 -8.08 -8.65
N SER A 138 27.20 -9.19 -8.67
CA SER A 138 28.14 -9.47 -9.73
C SER A 138 27.38 -9.89 -10.99
N TYR A 139 27.76 -9.33 -12.13
CA TYR A 139 27.20 -9.68 -13.43
C TYR A 139 28.31 -9.79 -14.47
N PHE A 140 28.08 -10.62 -15.48
CA PHE A 140 29.01 -10.74 -16.61
C PHE A 140 28.80 -9.57 -17.56
N ASN A 141 29.89 -8.86 -17.87
CA ASN A 141 29.94 -7.80 -18.85
C ASN A 141 30.70 -8.30 -20.07
N PHE A 142 30.00 -8.39 -21.20
CA PHE A 142 30.56 -8.80 -22.49
C PHE A 142 30.94 -7.55 -23.28
N LYS A 143 32.23 -7.37 -23.53
CA LYS A 143 32.74 -6.25 -24.34
C LYS A 143 33.31 -6.78 -25.65
N GLN A 144 32.83 -6.23 -26.75
CA GLN A 144 33.42 -6.47 -28.05
C GLN A 144 34.64 -5.56 -28.21
N LYS A 145 35.80 -6.15 -28.52
CA LYS A 145 37.00 -5.41 -28.89
C LYS A 145 37.48 -5.96 -30.22
N ASN A 146 37.33 -5.17 -31.28
CA ASN A 146 37.52 -5.60 -32.67
C ASN A 146 36.61 -6.81 -33.00
N SER A 147 37.20 -7.91 -33.47
CA SER A 147 36.51 -9.14 -33.87
C SER A 147 36.43 -10.20 -32.75
N SER A 148 36.79 -9.88 -31.51
CA SER A 148 36.71 -10.82 -30.38
C SER A 148 35.76 -10.33 -29.28
N LEU A 149 35.08 -11.30 -28.66
CA LEU A 149 34.23 -11.09 -27.49
C LEU A 149 35.04 -11.44 -26.23
N GLY A 150 35.18 -10.47 -25.33
CA GLY A 150 35.75 -10.69 -24.00
C GLY A 150 34.65 -10.72 -22.93
N ILE A 151 34.86 -11.53 -21.90
CA ILE A 151 34.01 -11.58 -20.69
C ILE A 151 34.76 -10.99 -19.50
N SER A 152 34.06 -10.21 -18.68
CA SER A 152 34.57 -9.70 -17.41
C SER A 152 33.48 -9.75 -16.36
N ILE A 153 33.85 -9.88 -15.08
CA ILE A 153 32.91 -9.72 -13.97
C ILE A 153 32.92 -8.25 -13.56
N SER A 154 31.73 -7.66 -13.50
CA SER A 154 31.50 -6.32 -12.96
C SER A 154 30.54 -6.42 -11.79
N GLU A 155 30.59 -5.46 -10.86
CA GLU A 155 29.62 -5.37 -9.76
C GLU A 155 28.79 -4.11 -9.93
N GLY A 156 27.48 -4.23 -9.71
CA GLY A 156 26.55 -3.12 -9.84
C GLY A 156 25.37 -3.23 -8.87
N ALA A 157 24.64 -2.13 -8.73
CA ALA A 157 23.37 -2.11 -8.02
C ALA A 157 22.29 -2.88 -8.81
N SER A 158 21.38 -3.55 -8.10
CA SER A 158 20.25 -4.21 -8.74
C SER A 158 19.25 -3.17 -9.26
N SER A 159 18.85 -3.27 -10.52
CA SER A 159 17.80 -2.43 -11.13
C SER A 159 16.38 -2.95 -10.89
N LYS A 160 16.21 -4.01 -10.10
CA LYS A 160 14.90 -4.68 -9.92
C LYS A 160 14.29 -4.48 -8.54
N LYS A 161 15.12 -4.42 -7.50
CA LYS A 161 14.67 -4.39 -6.12
C LYS A 161 15.45 -3.35 -5.32
N ILE A 162 14.71 -2.49 -4.63
CA ILE A 162 15.26 -1.55 -3.65
C ILE A 162 15.47 -2.31 -2.33
N ASP A 163 16.59 -2.05 -1.65
CA ASP A 163 16.84 -2.61 -0.32
C ASP A 163 15.98 -1.88 0.73
N LYS A 164 16.11 -0.56 0.83
CA LYS A 164 15.28 0.31 1.67
C LYS A 164 14.86 1.56 0.92
N GLY A 165 13.62 1.98 1.09
CA GLY A 165 13.09 3.15 0.40
C GLY A 165 11.95 3.80 1.15
N CYS A 166 11.83 5.11 1.03
CA CYS A 166 10.62 5.81 1.42
C CYS A 166 10.24 6.88 0.39
N LEU A 167 8.94 7.19 0.38
CA LEU A 167 8.36 8.30 -0.35
C LEU A 167 7.63 9.18 0.66
N ILE A 168 8.08 10.42 0.83
CA ILE A 168 7.41 11.44 1.64
C ILE A 168 6.59 12.30 0.69
N ILE A 169 5.27 12.20 0.77
CA ILE A 169 4.31 12.82 -0.14
C ILE A 169 3.79 14.11 0.49
N ASN A 170 3.74 15.19 -0.30
CA ASN A 170 3.28 16.50 0.14
C ASN A 170 1.74 16.54 0.29
N LEU A 171 1.23 15.81 1.28
CA LEU A 171 -0.17 15.77 1.67
C LEU A 171 -0.26 15.87 3.18
N GLU A 172 -1.19 16.70 3.68
CA GLU A 172 -1.42 16.90 5.11
C GLU A 172 -0.15 17.28 5.89
N GLY A 173 0.62 18.25 5.38
CA GLY A 173 1.89 18.66 5.99
C GLY A 173 1.80 19.14 7.45
N LYS A 174 0.62 19.56 7.94
CA LYS A 174 0.43 19.87 9.37
C LYS A 174 0.33 18.61 10.25
N ASP A 175 -0.05 17.47 9.67
CA ASP A 175 -0.14 16.16 10.31
C ASP A 175 1.09 15.27 9.99
N GLY A 176 2.21 15.86 9.53
CA GLY A 176 3.47 15.12 9.36
C GLY A 176 3.70 14.46 8.01
N TYR A 177 2.98 14.88 6.96
CA TYR A 177 3.10 14.33 5.60
C TYR A 177 2.70 12.85 5.50
N ARG A 178 2.33 12.37 4.32
CA ARG A 178 2.11 10.93 4.08
C ARG A 178 3.40 10.26 3.65
N VAL A 179 3.71 9.12 4.26
CA VAL A 179 4.95 8.38 4.04
C VAL A 179 4.64 6.96 3.64
N LEU A 180 5.14 6.54 2.49
CA LEU A 180 5.24 5.13 2.13
C LEU A 180 6.66 4.65 2.44
N SER A 181 6.80 3.46 3.00
CA SER A 181 8.11 2.92 3.39
C SER A 181 8.22 1.44 3.07
N VAL A 182 9.26 1.09 2.31
CA VAL A 182 9.67 -0.29 2.01
C VAL A 182 10.99 -0.57 2.72
N ASP A 183 11.04 -1.70 3.40
CA ASP A 183 12.28 -2.28 3.92
C ASP A 183 12.27 -3.77 3.58
N ASN A 184 13.14 -4.17 2.64
CA ASN A 184 13.27 -5.56 2.21
C ASN A 184 14.33 -6.33 3.02
N ASN A 185 14.97 -5.67 3.98
CA ASN A 185 16.03 -6.19 4.81
C ASN A 185 15.46 -6.40 6.23
N ASN A 186 14.87 -7.56 6.48
CA ASN A 186 14.18 -7.91 7.73
C ASN A 186 15.09 -7.93 9.01
N TYR A 187 16.30 -7.38 8.98
CA TYR A 187 17.29 -7.47 10.08
C TYR A 187 17.51 -6.15 10.84
N ASP A 188 17.11 -5.01 10.31
CA ASP A 188 17.37 -3.67 10.92
C ASP A 188 16.18 -2.70 10.76
N THR A 189 14.96 -3.22 10.70
CA THR A 189 13.74 -2.42 10.48
C THR A 189 13.53 -1.32 11.53
N GLU A 190 13.99 -1.53 12.77
CA GLU A 190 13.93 -0.53 13.83
C GLU A 190 14.75 0.73 13.48
N TYR A 191 15.93 0.57 12.87
CA TYR A 191 16.75 1.70 12.43
C TYR A 191 16.05 2.53 11.36
N TRP A 192 15.47 1.87 10.35
CA TRP A 192 14.86 2.58 9.22
C TRP A 192 13.58 3.31 9.64
N LYS A 193 12.58 2.59 10.16
CA LYS A 193 11.28 3.18 10.49
C LYS A 193 11.30 4.02 11.76
N ASN A 194 11.97 3.57 12.83
CA ASN A 194 11.84 4.20 14.14
C ASN A 194 12.91 5.25 14.43
N LYS A 195 14.14 5.09 13.90
CA LYS A 195 15.25 6.03 14.18
C LYS A 195 15.44 7.06 13.06
N PHE A 196 15.56 6.60 11.81
CA PHE A 196 15.79 7.47 10.67
C PHE A 196 14.50 8.20 10.25
N LEU A 197 13.46 7.45 9.89
CA LEU A 197 12.21 8.05 9.43
C LEU A 197 11.37 8.63 10.58
N LYS A 198 11.42 7.98 11.76
CA LYS A 198 10.55 8.27 12.91
C LYS A 198 9.10 8.39 12.47
N VAL A 199 8.55 7.31 11.92
CA VAL A 199 7.19 7.30 11.38
C VAL A 199 6.19 6.61 12.29
N GLN A 200 4.95 7.08 12.27
CA GLN A 200 3.81 6.44 12.91
C GLN A 200 2.81 6.01 11.86
N TYR A 201 2.16 4.87 12.09
CA TYR A 201 1.08 4.40 11.22
C TYR A 201 -0.07 5.42 11.21
N VAL A 202 -0.57 5.74 10.02
CA VAL A 202 -1.73 6.62 9.88
C VAL A 202 -2.98 5.78 10.05
N LYS A 203 -3.64 5.91 11.21
CA LYS A 203 -5.01 5.43 11.40
C LYS A 203 -5.98 6.49 10.87
N ASP A 204 -6.01 6.68 9.56
CA ASP A 204 -6.94 7.61 8.91
C ASP A 204 -8.25 6.91 8.52
N TYR A 205 -9.15 7.70 7.93
CA TYR A 205 -10.40 7.22 7.34
C TYR A 205 -10.18 6.07 6.34
N TYR A 206 -9.05 6.04 5.62
CA TYR A 206 -8.72 4.93 4.73
C TYR A 206 -8.49 3.64 5.50
N TYR A 207 -7.70 3.69 6.57
CA TYR A 207 -7.48 2.56 7.47
C TYR A 207 -8.80 2.08 8.10
N HIS A 208 -9.60 2.99 8.66
CA HIS A 208 -10.86 2.62 9.30
C HIS A 208 -11.83 1.99 8.29
N THR A 209 -11.97 2.58 7.10
CA THR A 209 -12.79 2.01 6.01
C THR A 209 -12.27 0.65 5.56
N SER A 210 -10.94 0.51 5.42
CA SER A 210 -10.30 -0.75 4.99
C SER A 210 -10.53 -1.85 6.03
N ASN A 211 -10.29 -1.55 7.31
CA ASN A 211 -10.49 -2.49 8.40
C ASN A 211 -11.96 -2.89 8.53
N TYR A 212 -12.88 -1.93 8.36
CA TYR A 212 -14.32 -2.22 8.38
C TYR A 212 -14.76 -3.13 7.24
N VAL A 213 -14.28 -2.91 6.01
CA VAL A 213 -14.57 -3.82 4.89
C VAL A 213 -14.00 -5.23 5.14
N ASP A 214 -12.80 -5.32 5.72
CA ASP A 214 -12.20 -6.62 6.07
C ASP A 214 -12.99 -7.33 7.19
N PHE A 215 -13.47 -6.59 8.19
CA PHE A 215 -14.37 -7.08 9.23
C PHE A 215 -15.68 -7.61 8.66
N VAL A 216 -16.40 -6.80 7.86
CA VAL A 216 -17.65 -7.19 7.19
C VAL A 216 -17.44 -8.42 6.33
N LYS A 217 -16.32 -8.49 5.60
CA LYS A 217 -15.98 -9.67 4.80
C LYS A 217 -15.74 -10.90 5.67
N SER A 218 -14.98 -10.76 6.75
CA SER A 218 -14.72 -11.86 7.69
C SER A 218 -16.02 -12.36 8.33
N PHE A 219 -16.93 -11.45 8.72
CA PHE A 219 -18.26 -11.81 9.21
C PHE A 219 -19.05 -12.57 8.14
N SER A 220 -19.01 -12.12 6.89
CA SER A 220 -19.74 -12.77 5.80
C SER A 220 -19.25 -14.20 5.53
N GLU A 221 -17.94 -14.44 5.63
CA GLU A 221 -17.31 -15.75 5.40
C GLU A 221 -17.53 -16.72 6.56
N ASN A 222 -17.46 -16.24 7.80
CA ASN A 222 -17.47 -17.11 8.98
C ASN A 222 -18.84 -17.23 9.68
N VAL A 223 -19.79 -16.35 9.36
CA VAL A 223 -21.12 -16.36 9.99
C VAL A 223 -22.21 -16.50 8.94
N LEU A 224 -22.28 -15.57 7.98
CA LEU A 224 -23.36 -15.59 6.98
C LEU A 224 -23.27 -16.78 6.01
N GLU A 225 -22.08 -17.12 5.52
CA GLU A 225 -21.91 -18.26 4.61
C GLU A 225 -22.28 -19.58 5.29
N GLU A 226 -21.98 -19.74 6.59
CA GLU A 226 -22.35 -20.93 7.36
C GLU A 226 -23.86 -20.99 7.65
N ALA A 227 -24.45 -19.86 8.05
CA ALA A 227 -25.86 -19.80 8.44
C ALA A 227 -26.83 -19.85 7.25
N LYS A 228 -26.50 -19.16 6.15
CA LYS A 228 -27.41 -18.90 5.03
C LYS A 228 -26.88 -19.36 3.68
N GLY A 229 -25.58 -19.49 3.52
CA GLY A 229 -24.94 -19.92 2.28
C GLY A 229 -24.24 -18.80 1.51
N LYS A 230 -23.54 -19.21 0.46
CA LYS A 230 -22.62 -18.37 -0.32
C LYS A 230 -23.31 -17.28 -1.13
N ASP A 231 -24.53 -17.52 -1.57
CA ASP A 231 -25.38 -16.59 -2.31
C ASP A 231 -25.77 -15.38 -1.45
N GLU A 232 -26.28 -15.62 -0.23
CA GLU A 232 -26.58 -14.58 0.76
C GLU A 232 -25.33 -13.81 1.20
N GLN A 233 -24.20 -14.51 1.39
CA GLN A 233 -22.90 -13.87 1.64
C GLN A 233 -22.53 -12.85 0.55
N ILE A 234 -22.66 -13.24 -0.73
CA ILE A 234 -22.33 -12.35 -1.86
C ILE A 234 -23.27 -11.14 -1.88
N VAL A 235 -24.57 -11.33 -1.63
CA VAL A 235 -25.52 -10.21 -1.56
C VAL A 235 -25.17 -9.25 -0.43
N PHE A 236 -24.92 -9.77 0.76
CA PHE A 236 -24.50 -8.97 1.91
C PHE A 236 -23.24 -8.16 1.62
N LEU A 237 -22.21 -8.78 1.04
CA LEU A 237 -20.97 -8.09 0.68
C LEU A 237 -21.20 -6.95 -0.32
N ASN A 238 -22.01 -7.19 -1.36
CA ASN A 238 -22.30 -6.14 -2.34
C ASN A 238 -23.13 -5.00 -1.75
N LYS A 239 -24.16 -5.30 -0.93
CA LYS A 239 -24.94 -4.29 -0.20
C LYS A 239 -24.04 -3.45 0.70
N SER A 240 -23.14 -4.10 1.43
CA SER A 240 -22.19 -3.43 2.32
C SER A 240 -21.27 -2.47 1.56
N ILE A 241 -20.76 -2.89 0.40
CA ILE A 241 -19.91 -2.04 -0.45
C ILE A 241 -20.70 -0.88 -1.07
N ASN A 242 -21.94 -1.10 -1.48
CA ASN A 242 -22.80 -0.05 -2.01
C ASN A 242 -23.12 1.00 -0.93
N TYR A 243 -23.47 0.57 0.29
CA TYR A 243 -23.64 1.46 1.43
C TYR A 243 -22.42 2.37 1.65
N LEU A 244 -21.21 1.76 1.69
CA LEU A 244 -19.97 2.50 1.86
C LEU A 244 -19.62 3.38 0.65
N THR A 245 -20.15 3.08 -0.53
CA THR A 245 -19.96 3.91 -1.72
C THR A 245 -20.86 5.16 -1.66
N ASP A 246 -22.08 5.02 -1.15
CA ASP A 246 -23.10 6.07 -1.18
C ASP A 246 -23.02 7.02 0.02
N LYS A 247 -22.63 6.52 1.21
CA LYS A 247 -22.57 7.31 2.45
C LYS A 247 -21.22 7.98 2.66
N GLU A 248 -21.20 9.19 3.23
CA GLU A 248 -19.97 9.92 3.54
C GLU A 248 -19.38 9.54 4.91
N GLU A 249 -20.21 9.09 5.84
CA GLU A 249 -19.80 8.61 7.16
C GLU A 249 -20.43 7.26 7.44
N LEU A 250 -19.71 6.42 8.17
CA LEU A 250 -20.23 5.18 8.71
C LEU A 250 -20.76 5.46 10.12
N ASP A 251 -21.96 4.97 10.41
CA ASP A 251 -22.40 4.61 11.75
C ASP A 251 -22.72 3.11 11.74
N ILE A 252 -22.11 2.35 12.65
CA ILE A 252 -22.21 0.88 12.66
C ILE A 252 -23.62 0.40 12.98
N ASN A 253 -24.39 1.16 13.76
CA ASN A 253 -25.76 0.80 14.12
C ASN A 253 -26.70 1.06 12.94
N GLU A 254 -26.54 2.20 12.26
CA GLU A 254 -27.26 2.51 11.03
C GLU A 254 -26.97 1.45 9.96
N PHE A 255 -25.69 1.13 9.74
CA PHE A 255 -25.27 0.08 8.82
C PHE A 255 -25.91 -1.26 9.15
N ALA A 256 -25.85 -1.70 10.42
CA ALA A 256 -26.40 -2.99 10.83
C ALA A 256 -27.92 -3.03 10.61
N ASN A 257 -28.63 -1.94 10.85
CA ASN A 257 -30.07 -1.85 10.64
C ASN A 257 -30.46 -1.82 9.15
N ASP A 258 -29.71 -1.11 8.32
CA ASP A 258 -30.00 -0.95 6.89
C ASP A 258 -29.66 -2.21 6.08
N ILE A 259 -28.61 -2.93 6.47
CA ILE A 259 -28.07 -4.05 5.69
C ILE A 259 -28.52 -5.41 6.23
N ILE A 260 -28.69 -5.55 7.55
CA ILE A 260 -29.02 -6.83 8.20
C ILE A 260 -30.45 -6.76 8.74
N ASN A 261 -31.38 -7.38 8.01
CA ASN A 261 -32.81 -7.36 8.35
C ASN A 261 -33.14 -8.17 9.62
N GLU A 262 -32.51 -9.34 9.82
CA GLU A 262 -32.82 -10.19 10.97
C GLU A 262 -32.21 -9.67 12.28
N PRO A 263 -33.01 -9.50 13.36
CA PRO A 263 -32.51 -9.08 14.67
C PRO A 263 -31.47 -10.02 15.28
N GLU A 264 -31.61 -11.33 15.06
CA GLU A 264 -30.67 -12.34 15.57
C GLU A 264 -29.28 -12.19 14.92
N LEU A 265 -29.24 -12.01 13.59
CA LEU A 265 -27.98 -11.78 12.88
C LEU A 265 -27.36 -10.43 13.20
N ARG A 266 -28.16 -9.39 13.50
CA ARG A 266 -27.62 -8.11 14.02
C ARG A 266 -26.89 -8.32 15.34
N LYS A 267 -27.45 -9.13 16.24
CA LYS A 267 -26.77 -9.45 17.50
C LYS A 267 -25.47 -10.21 17.25
N GLU A 268 -25.49 -11.23 16.38
CA GLU A 268 -24.28 -11.97 16.01
C GLU A 268 -23.22 -11.07 15.35
N PHE A 269 -23.61 -10.05 14.59
CA PHE A 269 -22.69 -9.09 13.99
C PHE A 269 -21.87 -8.32 15.05
N PHE A 270 -22.53 -7.82 16.09
CA PHE A 270 -21.86 -7.13 17.20
C PHE A 270 -21.08 -8.07 18.12
N ASP A 271 -21.55 -9.31 18.30
CA ASP A 271 -20.79 -10.34 19.03
C ASP A 271 -19.52 -10.72 18.26
N TYR A 272 -19.62 -10.88 16.93
CA TYR A 272 -18.49 -11.16 16.06
C TYR A 272 -17.50 -10.00 15.96
N LYS A 273 -17.96 -8.74 16.01
CA LYS A 273 -17.09 -7.55 16.10
C LYS A 273 -16.09 -7.67 17.24
N ARG A 274 -16.58 -7.97 18.45
CA ARG A 274 -15.73 -8.11 19.64
C ARG A 274 -14.69 -9.21 19.47
N LYS A 275 -15.11 -10.37 18.96
CA LYS A 275 -14.20 -11.48 18.65
C LYS A 275 -13.15 -11.10 17.61
N TYR A 276 -13.55 -10.41 16.54
CA TYR A 276 -12.64 -9.94 15.49
C TYR A 276 -11.60 -8.96 16.04
N GLU A 277 -12.02 -8.03 16.90
CA GLU A 277 -11.13 -7.05 17.55
C GLU A 277 -10.08 -7.73 18.44
N GLU A 278 -10.50 -8.74 19.22
CA GLU A 278 -9.61 -9.56 20.06
C GLU A 278 -8.63 -10.38 19.22
N GLU A 279 -9.10 -11.07 18.18
CA GLU A 279 -8.27 -11.95 17.34
C GLU A 279 -7.26 -11.18 16.47
N LYS A 280 -7.59 -9.95 16.07
CA LYS A 280 -6.76 -9.12 15.16
C LYS A 280 -5.98 -8.04 15.89
N GLU A 281 -6.13 -7.91 17.20
CA GLU A 281 -5.55 -6.83 18.00
C GLU A 281 -5.80 -5.44 17.37
N THR A 282 -7.03 -5.24 16.86
CA THR A 282 -7.44 -4.04 16.13
C THR A 282 -8.77 -3.54 16.63
N GLU A 283 -9.05 -2.26 16.45
CA GLU A 283 -10.33 -1.65 16.83
C GLU A 283 -11.16 -1.38 15.57
N VAL A 284 -12.43 -1.79 15.60
CA VAL A 284 -13.44 -1.44 14.61
C VAL A 284 -14.24 -0.27 15.18
N GLN A 285 -14.00 0.94 14.67
CA GLN A 285 -14.68 2.13 15.16
C GLN A 285 -16.18 2.08 14.85
N ASP A 286 -16.98 2.53 15.81
CA ASP A 286 -18.44 2.57 15.67
C ASP A 286 -18.92 3.67 14.70
N SER A 287 -18.14 4.75 14.56
CA SER A 287 -18.40 5.80 13.57
C SER A 287 -17.11 6.43 13.05
N PHE A 288 -17.04 6.67 11.74
CA PHE A 288 -15.90 7.31 11.09
C PHE A 288 -16.27 7.80 9.66
N PRO A 289 -15.64 8.87 9.16
CA PRO A 289 -15.74 9.28 7.75
C PRO A 289 -15.23 8.21 6.78
N ILE A 290 -15.96 7.96 5.69
CA ILE A 290 -15.66 6.88 4.75
C ILE A 290 -14.68 7.37 3.68
N SER A 291 -13.59 6.61 3.49
CA SER A 291 -12.67 6.81 2.36
C SER A 291 -13.20 6.12 1.10
N LYS A 292 -13.75 6.90 0.17
CA LYS A 292 -14.23 6.38 -1.14
C LYS A 292 -13.12 5.65 -1.91
N ASN A 293 -11.87 6.07 -1.76
CA ASN A 293 -10.71 5.43 -2.39
C ASN A 293 -10.44 4.04 -1.79
N SER A 294 -10.58 3.89 -0.47
CA SER A 294 -10.52 2.60 0.22
C SER A 294 -11.63 1.67 -0.28
N VAL A 295 -12.87 2.16 -0.37
CA VAL A 295 -14.02 1.39 -0.90
C VAL A 295 -13.78 0.92 -2.33
N LYS A 296 -13.37 1.82 -3.24
CA LYS A 296 -13.05 1.48 -4.64
C LYS A 296 -11.95 0.41 -4.71
N SER A 297 -10.89 0.54 -3.91
CA SER A 297 -9.78 -0.41 -3.85
C SER A 297 -10.24 -1.79 -3.38
N LYS A 298 -10.97 -1.85 -2.25
CA LYS A 298 -11.48 -3.10 -1.68
C LYS A 298 -12.56 -3.76 -2.53
N LYS A 299 -13.43 -2.98 -3.18
CA LYS A 299 -14.44 -3.48 -4.14
C LYS A 299 -13.80 -4.32 -5.24
N ARG A 300 -12.64 -3.93 -5.76
CA ARG A 300 -11.90 -4.71 -6.78
C ARG A 300 -11.37 -6.06 -6.26
N ALA A 301 -11.11 -6.16 -4.95
CA ALA A 301 -10.60 -7.39 -4.33
C ALA A 301 -11.71 -8.39 -3.98
N ILE A 302 -12.96 -7.93 -3.86
CA ILE A 302 -14.12 -8.78 -3.62
C ILE A 302 -14.50 -9.50 -4.91
N LYS A 303 -14.49 -10.83 -4.87
CA LYS A 303 -14.83 -11.69 -6.01
C LYS A 303 -16.25 -12.18 -5.86
N ASN A 304 -17.15 -11.72 -6.72
CA ASN A 304 -18.53 -12.24 -6.83
C ASN A 304 -18.54 -13.58 -7.59
N LEU A 305 -17.96 -14.61 -6.98
CA LEU A 305 -17.72 -15.90 -7.61
C LEU A 305 -18.11 -17.05 -6.68
N ILE A 306 -19.02 -17.91 -7.14
CA ILE A 306 -19.29 -19.20 -6.54
C ILE A 306 -18.40 -20.24 -7.22
N ARG A 307 -17.54 -20.92 -6.44
CA ARG A 307 -16.70 -22.02 -6.92
C ARG A 307 -17.30 -23.34 -6.46
N LEU A 308 -17.53 -24.24 -7.40
CA LEU A 308 -17.99 -25.60 -7.15
C LEU A 308 -16.79 -26.56 -7.12
N ASP A 309 -16.97 -27.69 -6.44
CA ASP A 309 -16.01 -28.81 -6.34
C ASP A 309 -15.70 -29.46 -7.69
N THR A 310 -16.58 -29.27 -8.67
CA THR A 310 -16.44 -29.73 -10.06
C THR A 310 -15.64 -28.78 -10.95
N ASN A 311 -14.94 -27.80 -10.39
CA ASN A 311 -14.22 -26.72 -11.10
C ASN A 311 -15.12 -25.76 -11.92
N ILE A 312 -16.44 -25.84 -11.75
CA ILE A 312 -17.39 -24.88 -12.33
C ILE A 312 -17.39 -23.59 -11.51
N GLN A 313 -17.44 -22.46 -12.21
CA GLN A 313 -17.48 -21.13 -11.61
C GLN A 313 -18.73 -20.38 -12.07
N ILE A 314 -19.53 -19.90 -11.11
CA ILE A 314 -20.69 -19.05 -11.37
C ILE A 314 -20.31 -17.63 -10.93
N LYS A 315 -20.20 -16.72 -11.90
CA LYS A 315 -19.89 -15.31 -11.64
C LYS A 315 -21.20 -14.53 -11.56
N LEU A 316 -21.40 -13.81 -10.46
CA LEU A 316 -22.56 -12.93 -10.27
C LEU A 316 -22.14 -11.50 -10.59
N ASP A 317 -22.94 -10.79 -11.39
CA ASP A 317 -22.68 -9.38 -11.64
C ASP A 317 -22.99 -8.56 -10.38
N SER A 318 -22.26 -7.47 -10.21
CA SER A 318 -22.32 -6.56 -9.06
C SER A 318 -23.37 -5.45 -9.19
N VAL A 319 -24.07 -5.36 -10.34
CA VAL A 319 -24.98 -4.25 -10.65
C VAL A 319 -26.22 -4.24 -9.75
N ASP A 320 -26.86 -5.39 -9.57
CA ASP A 320 -27.98 -5.55 -8.63
C ASP A 320 -27.95 -6.95 -7.98
N PRO A 321 -27.44 -7.05 -6.75
CA PRO A 321 -27.30 -8.32 -6.04
C PRO A 321 -28.63 -8.98 -5.70
N GLU A 322 -29.67 -8.20 -5.39
CA GLU A 322 -31.00 -8.73 -5.06
C GLU A 322 -31.72 -9.22 -6.32
N TYR A 323 -31.60 -8.48 -7.42
CA TYR A 323 -32.13 -8.90 -8.71
C TYR A 323 -31.53 -10.25 -9.17
N ASN A 324 -30.25 -10.50 -8.90
CA ASN A 324 -29.61 -11.76 -9.28
C ASN A 324 -30.09 -12.96 -8.45
N GLN A 325 -30.48 -12.78 -7.20
CA GLN A 325 -30.95 -13.88 -6.33
C GLN A 325 -32.24 -14.52 -6.86
N GLN A 326 -33.15 -13.75 -7.46
CA GLN A 326 -34.42 -14.30 -7.97
C GLN A 326 -34.22 -15.30 -9.12
N PHE A 327 -33.06 -15.27 -9.78
CA PHE A 327 -32.72 -16.15 -10.90
C PHE A 327 -31.87 -17.35 -10.48
N ILE A 328 -31.53 -17.48 -9.20
CA ILE A 328 -30.66 -18.55 -8.73
C ILE A 328 -31.38 -19.36 -7.65
N GLU A 329 -31.58 -20.65 -7.93
CA GLU A 329 -32.17 -21.59 -6.98
C GLU A 329 -31.15 -22.65 -6.61
N LYS A 330 -30.95 -22.86 -5.31
CA LYS A 330 -30.11 -23.91 -4.78
C LYS A 330 -30.96 -25.06 -4.26
N GLY A 331 -30.55 -26.29 -4.55
CA GLY A 331 -31.24 -27.47 -4.04
C GLY A 331 -30.32 -28.68 -3.90
N TYR A 332 -30.92 -29.80 -3.50
CA TYR A 332 -30.25 -31.09 -3.39
C TYR A 332 -31.02 -32.12 -4.22
N ASP A 333 -30.33 -32.72 -5.18
CA ASP A 333 -30.85 -33.83 -5.97
C ASP A 333 -30.62 -35.12 -5.17
N ARG A 334 -31.71 -35.70 -4.66
CA ARG A 334 -31.67 -36.94 -3.87
C ARG A 334 -31.29 -38.17 -4.69
N GLU A 335 -31.58 -38.19 -6.00
CA GLU A 335 -31.26 -39.32 -6.88
C GLU A 335 -29.78 -39.32 -7.23
N ARG A 336 -29.22 -38.14 -7.49
CA ARG A 336 -27.79 -37.98 -7.80
C ARG A 336 -26.90 -37.87 -6.57
N GLY A 337 -27.48 -37.58 -5.41
CA GLY A 337 -26.74 -37.34 -4.17
C GLY A 337 -25.89 -36.06 -4.21
N MET A 338 -26.27 -35.08 -5.03
CA MET A 338 -25.48 -33.87 -5.31
C MET A 338 -26.28 -32.60 -5.04
N LYS A 339 -25.59 -31.54 -4.63
CA LYS A 339 -26.17 -30.18 -4.59
C LYS A 339 -26.20 -29.60 -6.01
N TYR A 340 -27.21 -28.79 -6.32
CA TYR A 340 -27.31 -28.09 -7.59
C TYR A 340 -27.58 -26.60 -7.40
N TYR A 341 -27.20 -25.82 -8.41
CA TYR A 341 -27.69 -24.48 -8.66
C TYR A 341 -28.46 -24.49 -9.99
N LYS A 342 -29.67 -23.95 -10.03
CA LYS A 342 -30.40 -23.63 -11.26
C LYS A 342 -30.26 -22.14 -11.51
N VAL A 343 -29.98 -21.77 -12.76
CA VAL A 343 -29.96 -20.38 -13.21
C VAL A 343 -31.10 -20.18 -14.19
N TYR A 344 -32.02 -19.28 -13.87
CA TYR A 344 -33.16 -18.92 -14.71
C TYR A 344 -32.82 -17.70 -15.56
N TYR A 345 -33.22 -17.70 -16.83
CA TYR A 345 -33.05 -16.56 -17.74
C TYR A 345 -34.25 -16.47 -18.70
N TYR A 346 -34.57 -15.27 -19.17
CA TYR A 346 -35.68 -15.05 -20.10
C TYR A 346 -35.25 -15.15 -21.58
N SER A 347 -34.08 -14.60 -21.91
CA SER A 347 -33.48 -14.61 -23.25
C SER A 347 -31.96 -14.46 -23.13
N GLU A 348 -31.22 -14.97 -24.11
CA GLU A 348 -29.77 -14.76 -24.20
C GLU A 348 -29.47 -13.29 -24.49
N ALA A 349 -28.45 -12.73 -23.86
CA ALA A 349 -27.96 -11.38 -24.14
C ALA A 349 -26.91 -11.44 -25.25
N GLU A 350 -27.02 -10.56 -26.26
CA GLU A 350 -26.04 -10.41 -27.35
C GLU A 350 -24.79 -9.62 -26.94
#